data_AF-A0A8J4T3I4-F1
#
_entry.id   AF-A0A8J4T3I4-F1
#
_cell.length_a   1.000
_cell.length_b   1.000
_cell.length_c   1.000
_cell.angle_alpha   90.00
_cell.angle_beta   90.00
_cell.angle_gamma   90.00
#
_symmetry.space_group_name_H-M   'P 1'
#
loop_
_entity.id
_entity.type
_entity.pdbx_description
1 polymer ?
#
loop_
_entity_poly.entity_id
_entity_poly.type
_entity_poly.pdbx_seq_one_letter_code
_entity_poly.pdbx_strand_id
1 'polypeptide(L)'
;MEFSDKTVFVLNHTAYFNTVGDEISFDSGTKTSVVKTSYRKSIWSNTVDAVLQYCRIVFDVFSHEKPISVITFDTEEKIHSIWLDEDQNIEALWSIFTHEGPPTNADLDLKHCASMPGLEASCNMLQMLTNSQKERKNGTNAGRVIILSAFMREQISSWIPSVLAALSKPVGSNKYARITASEWLFIDVLSESEFASEAHDLPLLPQPIELPTTLDHHSTGHRFLYYRLPASSLDLYRGMMRLVESHYNLASTLVQDIPMKEEANASSGSAMYGVELLHRAEAHDLLRRIGVIDQLMIRTETTGGDETTLPALQRPKSGFSRTLGIKWVTPKSSDSSILRYTTAAYRVTLADVGNRASTCLAQFVLGGRSVALAHRLPVSPPSVPVDSRASSISVSEALLLTCHGSVMYLHTLATVYPLVHPPLTPILDCSKSADLRVQSFVDQIVRPSRLAPASAHQHYLVAPRERAQQHLERFTRYWPLLESETFLGVNKVCTIFIFWAICMKRMITDEIIP
;
A
#
# COMPACT_ATOMS: atom_id res chain seq x y z
N MET A 1 0.21 20.54 -1.60
CA MET A 1 -0.62 20.34 -0.38
C MET A 1 -1.23 18.95 -0.47
N GLU A 2 -1.10 18.14 0.56
CA GLU A 2 -1.59 16.75 0.55
C GLU A 2 -3.04 16.72 1.07
N PHE A 3 -3.98 16.21 0.26
CA PHE A 3 -5.41 16.12 0.62
C PHE A 3 -5.81 14.71 1.04
N SER A 4 -4.85 13.81 1.17
CA SER A 4 -5.07 12.37 1.39
C SER A 4 -5.28 11.99 2.85
N ASP A 5 -5.18 12.95 3.79
CA ASP A 5 -5.30 12.70 5.24
C ASP A 5 -6.65 12.09 5.66
N LYS A 6 -7.71 12.37 4.89
CA LYS A 6 -9.01 11.70 4.98
C LYS A 6 -9.77 11.86 3.67
N THR A 7 -10.50 10.83 3.27
CA THR A 7 -11.30 10.82 2.04
C THR A 7 -12.75 10.53 2.35
N VAL A 8 -13.66 11.31 1.78
CA VAL A 8 -15.11 11.12 1.90
C VAL A 8 -15.65 10.79 0.51
N PHE A 9 -16.29 9.64 0.36
CA PHE A 9 -17.07 9.30 -0.82
C PHE A 9 -18.51 9.75 -0.64
N VAL A 10 -19.08 10.39 -1.66
CA VAL A 10 -20.49 10.78 -1.73
C VAL A 10 -21.08 10.13 -2.97
N LEU A 11 -21.96 9.16 -2.79
CA LEU A 11 -22.45 8.29 -3.86
C LEU A 11 -23.94 8.54 -4.10
N ASN A 12 -24.31 8.73 -5.35
CA ASN A 12 -25.69 8.86 -5.76
C ASN A 12 -26.41 7.49 -5.71
N HIS A 13 -27.52 7.44 -4.97
CA HIS A 13 -28.37 6.26 -4.78
C HIS A 13 -29.80 6.48 -5.33
N THR A 14 -29.93 7.26 -6.40
CA THR A 14 -31.21 7.56 -7.06
C THR A 14 -31.51 6.62 -8.23
N ALA A 15 -32.70 6.75 -8.82
CA ALA A 15 -33.19 5.91 -9.91
C ALA A 15 -32.24 5.84 -11.11
N TYR A 16 -31.50 6.90 -11.41
CA TYR A 16 -30.52 6.92 -12.51
C TYR A 16 -29.43 5.86 -12.31
N PHE A 17 -28.95 5.65 -11.09
CA PHE A 17 -27.92 4.65 -10.78
C PHE A 17 -28.47 3.22 -10.83
N ASN A 18 -29.79 3.03 -10.89
CA ASN A 18 -30.41 1.72 -11.11
C ASN A 18 -30.57 1.36 -12.60
N THR A 19 -30.17 2.25 -13.51
CA THR A 19 -30.24 1.99 -14.95
C THR A 19 -29.28 0.88 -15.39
N VAL A 20 -29.57 0.32 -16.56
CA VAL A 20 -28.88 -0.86 -17.10
C VAL A 20 -27.46 -0.49 -17.53
N GLY A 21 -26.48 -1.15 -16.94
CA GLY A 21 -25.07 -1.12 -17.31
C GLY A 21 -24.63 -2.40 -18.03
N ASP A 22 -23.46 -2.90 -17.65
CA ASP A 22 -22.74 -3.97 -18.37
C ASP A 22 -23.46 -5.32 -18.37
N GLU A 23 -23.40 -6.00 -19.52
CA GLU A 23 -23.89 -7.37 -19.68
C GLU A 23 -22.82 -8.41 -19.34
N ILE A 24 -23.09 -9.19 -18.29
CA ILE A 24 -22.34 -10.38 -17.93
C ILE A 24 -22.99 -11.57 -18.61
N SER A 25 -22.21 -12.22 -19.48
CA SER A 25 -22.57 -13.50 -20.07
C SER A 25 -22.19 -14.66 -19.13
N PHE A 26 -23.15 -15.49 -18.76
CA PHE A 26 -22.84 -16.76 -18.10
C PHE A 26 -22.83 -17.90 -19.11
N ASP A 27 -21.70 -18.61 -19.19
CA ASP A 27 -21.67 -19.89 -19.89
C ASP A 27 -22.33 -20.95 -19.00
N SER A 28 -23.38 -21.60 -19.52
CA SER A 28 -23.98 -22.73 -18.83
C SER A 28 -22.95 -23.86 -18.77
N GLY A 29 -22.50 -24.22 -17.57
CA GLY A 29 -21.44 -25.23 -17.33
C GLY A 29 -21.75 -26.67 -17.79
N THR A 30 -22.79 -26.89 -18.59
CA THR A 30 -23.14 -28.18 -19.18
C THR A 30 -23.02 -28.10 -20.71
N LYS A 31 -22.24 -29.02 -21.30
CA LYS A 31 -21.95 -29.13 -22.75
C LYS A 31 -23.19 -29.28 -23.67
N THR A 32 -24.40 -29.33 -23.13
CA THR A 32 -25.65 -29.64 -23.81
C THR A 32 -26.71 -28.54 -23.75
N SER A 33 -26.46 -27.41 -23.07
CA SER A 33 -27.39 -26.28 -23.06
C SER A 33 -26.83 -25.13 -23.90
N VAL A 34 -27.61 -24.67 -24.88
CA VAL A 34 -27.29 -23.51 -25.76
C VAL A 34 -27.86 -22.21 -25.17
N VAL A 35 -28.49 -22.26 -24.00
CA VAL A 35 -29.09 -21.08 -23.37
C VAL A 35 -28.02 -20.28 -22.63
N LYS A 36 -27.46 -19.30 -23.34
CA LYS A 36 -26.61 -18.26 -22.75
C LYS A 36 -27.50 -17.34 -21.91
N THR A 37 -27.44 -17.48 -20.60
CA THR A 37 -28.15 -16.55 -19.70
C THR A 37 -27.25 -15.35 -19.49
N SER A 38 -27.75 -14.15 -19.74
CA SER A 38 -27.04 -12.92 -19.43
C SER A 38 -27.71 -12.16 -18.31
N TYR A 39 -26.88 -11.52 -17.48
CA TYR A 39 -27.30 -10.63 -16.41
C TYR A 39 -26.69 -9.28 -16.67
N ARG A 40 -27.43 -8.20 -16.39
CA ARG A 40 -26.91 -6.86 -16.54
C ARG A 40 -26.71 -6.22 -15.17
N LYS A 41 -25.49 -5.74 -14.93
CA LYS A 41 -25.20 -4.92 -13.75
C LYS A 41 -25.87 -3.56 -13.91
N SER A 42 -26.24 -2.94 -12.79
CA SER A 42 -26.62 -1.53 -12.78
C SER A 42 -25.38 -0.64 -12.75
N ILE A 43 -25.55 0.65 -13.05
CA ILE A 43 -24.51 1.67 -12.84
C ILE A 43 -24.05 1.69 -11.38
N TRP A 44 -24.98 1.54 -10.43
CA TRP A 44 -24.70 1.41 -9.00
C TRP A 44 -23.76 0.25 -8.71
N SER A 45 -24.05 -0.96 -9.21
CA SER A 45 -23.19 -2.12 -8.99
C SER A 45 -21.77 -1.90 -9.53
N ASN A 46 -21.64 -1.31 -10.72
CA ASN A 46 -20.32 -0.97 -11.29
C ASN A 46 -19.58 0.09 -10.45
N THR A 47 -20.31 1.08 -9.94
CA THR A 47 -19.76 2.15 -9.09
C THR A 47 -19.27 1.59 -7.76
N VAL A 48 -20.08 0.76 -7.09
CA VAL A 48 -19.70 0.08 -5.84
C VAL A 48 -18.47 -0.79 -6.03
N ASP A 49 -18.42 -1.60 -7.09
CA ASP A 49 -17.25 -2.44 -7.41
C ASP A 49 -15.97 -1.60 -7.54
N ALA A 50 -16.04 -0.47 -8.25
CA ALA A 50 -14.90 0.42 -8.47
C ALA A 50 -14.47 1.15 -7.18
N VAL A 51 -15.42 1.60 -6.35
CA VAL A 51 -15.16 2.22 -5.05
C VAL A 51 -14.55 1.22 -4.07
N LEU A 52 -15.04 -0.02 -4.03
CA LEU A 52 -14.46 -1.09 -3.22
C LEU A 52 -13.00 -1.37 -3.61
N GLN A 53 -12.69 -1.39 -4.91
CA GLN A 53 -11.30 -1.57 -5.35
C GLN A 53 -10.40 -0.40 -4.97
N TYR A 54 -10.88 0.84 -5.09
CA TYR A 54 -10.17 2.02 -4.60
C TYR A 54 -9.85 1.88 -3.10
N CYS A 55 -10.86 1.57 -2.29
CA CYS A 55 -10.71 1.49 -0.84
C CYS A 55 -9.80 0.33 -0.41
N ARG A 56 -9.93 -0.83 -1.05
CA ARG A 56 -9.07 -2.01 -0.80
C ARG A 56 -7.59 -1.64 -0.95
N ILE A 57 -7.23 -0.95 -2.03
CA ILE A 57 -5.84 -0.55 -2.27
C ILE A 57 -5.33 0.38 -1.17
N VAL A 58 -6.17 1.33 -0.74
CA VAL A 58 -5.81 2.26 0.35
C VAL A 58 -5.61 1.51 1.66
N PHE A 59 -6.53 0.62 2.02
CA PHE A 59 -6.43 -0.16 3.27
C PHE A 59 -5.23 -1.11 3.25
N ASP A 60 -4.94 -1.77 2.14
CA ASP A 60 -3.79 -2.68 2.05
C ASP A 60 -2.46 -1.92 2.18
N VAL A 61 -2.33 -0.76 1.51
CA VAL A 61 -1.08 0.00 1.46
C VAL A 61 -0.87 0.88 2.70
N PHE A 62 -1.94 1.47 3.25
CA PHE A 62 -1.86 2.47 4.32
C PHE A 62 -2.51 2.03 5.63
N SER A 63 -3.16 0.86 5.71
CA SER A 63 -3.87 0.45 6.92
C SER A 63 -4.92 1.50 7.32
N HIS A 64 -4.88 1.94 8.59
CA HIS A 64 -5.74 2.97 9.16
C HIS A 64 -5.16 4.40 9.01
N GLU A 65 -4.00 4.58 8.37
CA GLU A 65 -3.35 5.90 8.27
C GLU A 65 -4.10 6.88 7.37
N LYS A 66 -4.88 6.36 6.42
CA LYS A 66 -5.58 7.13 5.38
C LYS A 66 -7.06 6.73 5.37
N PRO A 67 -7.85 7.21 6.36
CA PRO A 67 -9.21 6.74 6.56
C PRO A 67 -10.18 7.24 5.48
N ILE A 68 -11.19 6.42 5.22
CA ILE A 68 -12.24 6.64 4.22
C ILE A 68 -13.62 6.57 4.88
N SER A 69 -14.48 7.52 4.54
CA SER A 69 -15.89 7.56 4.94
C SER A 69 -16.78 7.46 3.69
N VAL A 70 -17.91 6.76 3.79
CA VAL A 70 -18.89 6.61 2.70
C VAL A 70 -20.20 7.28 3.10
N ILE A 71 -20.73 8.09 2.19
CA ILE A 71 -22.01 8.77 2.27
C ILE A 71 -22.81 8.37 1.04
N THR A 72 -24.08 8.02 1.20
CA THR A 72 -25.03 7.89 0.08
C THR A 72 -26.09 8.97 0.16
N PHE A 73 -26.68 9.31 -0.99
CA PHE A 73 -27.81 10.22 -1.04
C PHE A 73 -28.87 9.75 -2.05
N ASP A 74 -30.13 9.85 -1.63
CA ASP A 74 -31.32 9.61 -2.44
C ASP A 74 -32.33 10.76 -2.23
N THR A 75 -33.43 10.51 -1.52
CA THR A 75 -34.27 11.51 -0.86
C THR A 75 -33.68 12.07 0.43
N GLU A 76 -32.75 11.33 1.06
CA GLU A 76 -32.05 11.71 2.29
C GLU A 76 -30.54 11.43 2.17
N GLU A 77 -29.74 12.08 3.02
CA GLU A 77 -28.30 11.85 3.12
C GLU A 77 -28.00 10.86 4.26
N LYS A 78 -27.23 9.80 3.98
CA LYS A 78 -26.88 8.78 4.97
C LYS A 78 -25.36 8.67 5.11
N ILE A 79 -24.85 8.88 6.32
CA ILE A 79 -23.43 8.67 6.66
C ILE A 79 -23.26 7.24 7.15
N HIS A 80 -22.50 6.42 6.43
CA HIS A 80 -22.36 4.99 6.71
C HIS A 80 -21.14 4.63 7.55
N SER A 81 -20.10 5.45 7.50
CA SER A 81 -18.85 5.20 8.25
C SER A 81 -18.19 6.48 8.71
N ILE A 82 -17.44 6.39 9.79
CA ILE A 82 -16.71 7.50 10.40
C ILE A 82 -15.23 7.13 10.60
N TRP A 83 -14.45 8.01 11.25
CA TRP A 83 -13.00 7.81 11.46
C TRP A 83 -12.68 6.82 12.59
N LEU A 84 -13.36 5.68 12.63
CA LEU A 84 -13.11 4.58 13.56
C LEU A 84 -12.33 3.47 12.86
N ASP A 85 -11.37 2.86 13.57
CA ASP A 85 -10.48 1.84 13.00
C ASP A 85 -11.26 0.60 12.54
N GLU A 86 -12.36 0.27 13.21
CA GLU A 86 -13.28 -0.83 12.86
C GLU A 86 -14.03 -0.61 11.55
N ASP A 87 -14.16 0.64 11.10
CA ASP A 87 -14.78 0.99 9.81
C ASP A 87 -13.76 0.91 8.65
N GLN A 88 -12.45 0.88 8.94
CA GLN A 88 -11.38 1.00 7.94
C GLN A 88 -10.92 -0.36 7.39
N ASN A 89 -11.86 -1.16 6.89
CA ASN A 89 -11.57 -2.44 6.25
C ASN A 89 -12.64 -2.79 5.19
N ILE A 90 -12.32 -3.77 4.35
CA ILE A 90 -13.19 -4.14 3.23
C ILE A 90 -14.47 -4.85 3.68
N GLU A 91 -14.47 -5.55 4.82
CA GLU A 91 -15.64 -6.26 5.34
C GLU A 91 -16.70 -5.27 5.83
N ALA A 92 -16.28 -4.21 6.52
CA ALA A 92 -17.15 -3.12 6.96
C ALA A 92 -17.79 -2.40 5.75
N LEU A 93 -16.99 -2.04 4.73
CA LEU A 93 -17.51 -1.45 3.50
C LEU A 93 -18.47 -2.38 2.75
N TRP A 94 -18.13 -3.66 2.65
CA TRP A 94 -19.00 -4.66 2.04
C TRP A 94 -20.33 -4.77 2.77
N SER A 95 -20.31 -4.75 4.10
CA SER A 95 -21.51 -4.73 4.94
C SER A 95 -22.35 -3.49 4.65
N ILE A 96 -21.75 -2.30 4.59
CA ILE A 96 -22.44 -1.04 4.26
C ILE A 96 -23.20 -1.16 2.94
N PHE A 97 -22.53 -1.56 1.85
CA PHE A 97 -23.17 -1.66 0.54
C PHE A 97 -24.22 -2.77 0.47
N THR A 98 -24.05 -3.85 1.23
CA THR A 98 -25.04 -4.92 1.31
C THR A 98 -26.32 -4.44 2.02
N HIS A 99 -26.19 -3.64 3.09
CA HIS A 99 -27.33 -3.09 3.82
C HIS A 99 -28.04 -1.98 3.03
N GLU A 100 -27.28 -1.12 2.35
CA GLU A 100 -27.87 -0.05 1.54
C GLU A 100 -28.62 -0.61 0.30
N GLY A 101 -28.12 -1.69 -0.29
CA GLY A 101 -28.78 -2.38 -1.39
C GLY A 101 -28.81 -1.59 -2.71
N PRO A 102 -29.64 -2.00 -3.69
CA PRO A 102 -29.77 -1.28 -4.96
C PRO A 102 -30.48 0.07 -4.78
N PRO A 103 -30.27 1.04 -5.70
CA PRO A 103 -30.86 2.38 -5.60
C PRO A 103 -32.38 2.34 -5.56
N THR A 104 -32.95 3.29 -4.82
CA THR A 104 -34.41 3.48 -4.77
C THR A 104 -34.91 4.12 -6.07
N ASN A 105 -36.21 4.01 -6.36
CA ASN A 105 -36.83 4.70 -7.50
C ASN A 105 -37.04 6.21 -7.25
N ALA A 106 -36.26 6.81 -6.34
CA ALA A 106 -36.27 8.24 -6.10
C ALA A 106 -35.70 8.96 -7.32
N ASP A 107 -36.45 9.90 -7.87
CA ASP A 107 -36.00 10.75 -8.98
C ASP A 107 -35.53 12.09 -8.40
N LEU A 108 -34.25 12.38 -8.54
CA LEU A 108 -33.62 13.61 -8.07
C LEU A 108 -32.99 14.32 -9.26
N ASP A 109 -33.60 15.42 -9.66
CA ASP A 109 -33.08 16.23 -10.77
C ASP A 109 -31.90 17.11 -10.32
N LEU A 110 -30.71 16.53 -10.41
CA LEU A 110 -29.47 17.22 -10.08
C LEU A 110 -29.17 18.41 -10.99
N LYS A 111 -29.76 18.49 -12.20
CA LYS A 111 -29.57 19.62 -13.10
C LYS A 111 -30.23 20.89 -12.59
N HIS A 112 -31.19 20.79 -11.68
CA HIS A 112 -31.91 21.94 -11.10
C HIS A 112 -31.85 21.97 -9.57
N CYS A 113 -31.00 21.16 -8.95
CA CYS A 113 -30.91 21.08 -7.51
C CYS A 113 -30.21 22.32 -6.93
N ALA A 114 -30.92 23.07 -6.07
CA ALA A 114 -30.43 24.34 -5.52
C ALA A 114 -29.25 24.17 -4.54
N SER A 115 -29.17 23.03 -3.85
CA SER A 115 -28.13 22.70 -2.89
C SER A 115 -27.44 21.40 -3.27
N MET A 116 -26.12 21.35 -3.16
CA MET A 116 -25.37 20.13 -3.41
C MET A 116 -25.76 19.03 -2.40
N PRO A 117 -26.22 17.85 -2.86
CA PRO A 117 -26.44 16.71 -1.98
C PRO A 117 -25.15 16.25 -1.32
N GLY A 118 -25.25 15.84 -0.06
CA GLY A 118 -24.12 15.41 0.76
C GLY A 118 -23.27 16.56 1.31
N LEU A 119 -23.66 17.83 1.14
CA LEU A 119 -22.84 18.98 1.53
C LEU A 119 -22.59 19.01 3.04
N GLU A 120 -23.67 18.98 3.83
CA GLU A 120 -23.55 19.10 5.28
C GLU A 120 -22.84 17.88 5.86
N ALA A 121 -23.20 16.69 5.39
CA ALA A 121 -22.56 15.44 5.79
C ALA A 121 -21.06 15.42 5.46
N SER A 122 -20.67 15.85 4.26
CA SER A 122 -19.25 15.92 3.84
C SER A 122 -18.46 16.92 4.66
N CYS A 123 -19.00 18.13 4.87
CA CYS A 123 -18.36 19.13 5.71
C CYS A 123 -18.21 18.65 7.16
N ASN A 124 -19.22 17.99 7.72
CA ASN A 124 -19.17 17.41 9.06
C ASN A 124 -18.04 16.36 9.17
N MET A 125 -17.90 15.46 8.19
CA MET A 125 -16.81 14.47 8.15
C MET A 125 -15.43 15.11 8.00
N LEU A 126 -15.29 16.12 7.16
CA LEU A 126 -14.04 16.87 7.03
C LEU A 126 -13.69 17.69 8.29
N GLN A 127 -14.67 18.18 9.04
CA GLN A 127 -14.42 18.86 10.31
C GLN A 127 -14.01 17.87 11.42
N MET A 128 -14.59 16.67 11.44
CA MET A 128 -14.29 15.65 12.44
C MET A 128 -12.81 15.23 12.38
N LEU A 129 -12.14 15.24 13.53
CA LEU A 129 -10.71 14.88 13.64
C LEU A 129 -10.52 13.36 13.61
N THR A 130 -9.53 12.89 12.85
CA THR A 130 -9.06 11.49 12.90
C THR A 130 -8.28 11.21 14.18
N ASN A 131 -8.06 9.95 14.53
CA ASN A 131 -7.26 9.58 15.71
C ASN A 131 -5.84 10.15 15.64
N SER A 132 -5.18 10.01 14.47
CA SER A 132 -3.86 10.59 14.20
C SER A 132 -3.83 12.12 14.32
N GLN A 133 -4.92 12.81 13.97
CA GLN A 133 -5.00 14.26 14.09
C GLN A 133 -5.20 14.71 15.56
N LYS A 134 -5.94 13.95 16.37
CA LYS A 134 -6.13 14.25 17.80
C LYS A 134 -4.81 14.21 18.58
N GLU A 135 -3.89 13.36 18.18
CA GLU A 135 -2.56 13.27 18.77
C GLU A 135 -1.64 14.43 18.36
N ARG A 136 -1.84 14.99 17.15
CA ARG A 136 -1.06 16.11 16.61
C ARG A 136 -1.67 17.45 17.04
N LYS A 137 -1.12 18.07 18.09
CA LYS A 137 -1.65 19.31 18.67
C LYS A 137 -1.76 20.53 17.71
N ASN A 138 -1.04 20.57 16.58
CA ASN A 138 -1.03 21.69 15.62
C ASN A 138 -0.96 21.21 14.15
N GLY A 139 -1.88 20.36 13.72
CA GLY A 139 -1.94 19.85 12.35
C GLY A 139 -2.86 20.65 11.43
N THR A 140 -2.55 20.68 10.13
CA THR A 140 -3.51 21.08 9.09
C THR A 140 -4.67 20.09 9.06
N ASN A 141 -5.91 20.58 9.07
CA ASN A 141 -7.08 19.75 8.85
C ASN A 141 -7.45 19.78 7.36
N ALA A 142 -6.85 18.86 6.60
CA ALA A 142 -7.06 18.70 5.17
C ALA A 142 -7.82 17.40 4.86
N GLY A 143 -8.53 17.37 3.73
CA GLY A 143 -9.16 16.14 3.25
C GLY A 143 -9.72 16.27 1.85
N ARG A 144 -10.24 15.16 1.33
CA ARG A 144 -10.81 15.05 -0.01
C ARG A 144 -12.26 14.59 0.06
N VAL A 145 -13.11 15.14 -0.81
CA VAL A 145 -14.46 14.65 -1.11
C VAL A 145 -14.48 14.20 -2.56
N ILE A 146 -14.92 12.96 -2.81
CA ILE A 146 -15.12 12.39 -4.14
C ILE A 146 -16.61 12.13 -4.30
N ILE A 147 -17.23 12.87 -5.21
CA ILE A 147 -18.67 12.81 -5.48
C ILE A 147 -18.87 12.02 -6.77
N LEU A 148 -19.54 10.87 -6.69
CA LEU A 148 -19.91 10.03 -7.82
C LEU A 148 -21.41 10.17 -8.04
N SER A 149 -21.77 10.89 -9.11
CA SER A 149 -23.16 11.16 -9.47
C SER A 149 -23.29 11.28 -10.98
N ALA A 150 -24.34 11.93 -11.48
CA ALA A 150 -24.55 12.20 -12.90
C ALA A 150 -25.13 13.61 -13.11
N PHE A 151 -24.80 14.20 -14.27
CA PHE A 151 -25.29 15.49 -14.74
C PHE A 151 -25.05 16.67 -13.79
N MET A 152 -23.96 16.64 -13.01
CA MET A 152 -23.63 17.72 -12.07
C MET A 152 -23.06 18.95 -12.76
N ARG A 153 -22.45 18.79 -13.94
CA ARG A 153 -21.57 19.81 -14.55
C ARG A 153 -22.13 21.23 -14.56
N GLU A 154 -23.40 21.39 -14.92
CA GLU A 154 -24.04 22.71 -15.03
C GLU A 154 -24.30 23.37 -13.67
N GLN A 155 -24.45 22.57 -12.60
CA GLN A 155 -24.76 23.06 -11.26
C GLN A 155 -23.55 23.25 -10.35
N ILE A 156 -22.39 22.66 -10.65
CA ILE A 156 -21.23 22.75 -9.74
C ILE A 156 -20.85 24.22 -9.44
N SER A 157 -20.87 25.09 -10.44
CA SER A 157 -20.56 26.52 -10.26
C SER A 157 -21.51 27.24 -9.31
N SER A 158 -22.79 26.84 -9.27
CA SER A 158 -23.79 27.41 -8.35
C SER A 158 -23.63 26.88 -6.93
N TRP A 159 -23.12 25.65 -6.77
CA TRP A 159 -22.88 25.01 -5.48
C TRP A 159 -21.60 25.47 -4.77
N ILE A 160 -20.54 25.81 -5.52
CA ILE A 160 -19.23 26.20 -4.95
C ILE A 160 -19.34 27.29 -3.86
N PRO A 161 -20.10 28.39 -4.03
CA PRO A 161 -20.27 29.39 -2.97
C PRO A 161 -20.84 28.81 -1.67
N SER A 162 -21.84 27.92 -1.77
CA SER A 162 -22.45 27.24 -0.63
C SER A 162 -21.46 26.28 0.04
N VAL A 163 -20.63 25.58 -0.75
CA VAL A 163 -19.56 24.72 -0.24
C VAL A 163 -18.56 25.56 0.56
N LEU A 164 -18.07 26.67 0.00
CA LEU A 164 -17.11 27.55 0.68
C LEU A 164 -17.69 28.18 1.96
N ALA A 165 -18.96 28.55 1.95
CA ALA A 165 -19.66 29.03 3.14
C ALA A 165 -19.73 27.94 4.23
N ALA A 166 -20.06 26.70 3.86
CA ALA A 166 -20.11 25.57 4.78
C ALA A 166 -18.73 25.23 5.37
N LEU A 167 -17.67 25.23 4.56
CA LEU A 167 -16.29 25.00 4.99
C LEU A 167 -15.79 26.06 5.99
N SER A 168 -16.34 27.28 5.90
CA SER A 168 -15.98 28.42 6.74
C SER A 168 -16.74 28.46 8.08
N LYS A 169 -17.75 27.61 8.28
CA LYS A 169 -18.54 27.56 9.52
C LYS A 169 -17.64 27.26 10.72
N PRO A 170 -17.78 27.99 11.85
CA PRO A 170 -16.99 27.74 13.05
C PRO A 170 -17.37 26.39 13.68
N VAL A 171 -16.38 25.72 14.27
CA VAL A 171 -16.56 24.45 15.00
C VAL A 171 -16.67 24.71 16.49
N GLY A 172 -17.68 24.13 17.14
CA GLY A 172 -17.97 24.37 18.57
C GLY A 172 -17.47 23.30 19.54
N SER A 173 -16.83 22.22 19.06
CA SER A 173 -16.49 21.03 19.86
C SER A 173 -15.07 20.56 19.63
N ASN A 174 -14.40 20.06 20.67
CA ASN A 174 -13.02 19.54 20.62
C ASN A 174 -12.84 18.32 19.70
N LYS A 175 -13.92 17.66 19.28
CA LYS A 175 -13.87 16.56 18.30
C LYS A 175 -13.72 17.05 16.85
N TYR A 176 -13.90 18.35 16.64
CA TYR A 176 -13.95 18.98 15.32
C TYR A 176 -12.90 20.08 15.21
N ALA A 177 -12.36 20.26 14.02
CA ALA A 177 -11.45 21.35 13.68
C ALA A 177 -11.90 22.05 12.42
N ARG A 178 -11.60 23.34 12.31
CA ARG A 178 -11.79 24.10 11.07
C ARG A 178 -11.04 23.42 9.93
N ILE A 179 -11.66 23.31 8.77
CA ILE A 179 -11.04 22.76 7.56
C ILE A 179 -10.06 23.80 7.02
N THR A 180 -8.78 23.49 7.00
CA THR A 180 -7.74 24.40 6.49
C THR A 180 -7.57 24.27 4.98
N ALA A 181 -7.87 23.09 4.44
CA ALA A 181 -7.71 22.78 3.04
C ALA A 181 -8.65 21.63 2.62
N SER A 182 -9.10 21.62 1.37
CA SER A 182 -9.89 20.50 0.87
C SER A 182 -9.79 20.33 -0.64
N GLU A 183 -9.95 19.11 -1.12
CA GLU A 183 -10.16 18.83 -2.54
C GLU A 183 -11.57 18.27 -2.74
N TRP A 184 -12.34 18.87 -3.66
CA TRP A 184 -13.66 18.39 -4.05
C TRP A 184 -13.60 17.92 -5.50
N LEU A 185 -13.79 16.63 -5.72
CA LEU A 185 -13.76 16.00 -7.04
C LEU A 185 -15.17 15.56 -7.41
N PHE A 186 -15.77 16.24 -8.38
CA PHE A 186 -17.07 15.90 -8.95
C PHE A 186 -16.88 14.98 -10.15
N ILE A 187 -17.48 13.80 -10.10
CA ILE A 187 -17.39 12.78 -11.13
C ILE A 187 -18.79 12.49 -11.66
N ASP A 188 -19.03 12.87 -12.91
CA ASP A 188 -20.21 12.43 -13.65
C ASP A 188 -19.96 11.03 -14.23
N VAL A 189 -20.73 10.06 -13.75
CA VAL A 189 -20.77 8.67 -14.20
C VAL A 189 -21.95 8.53 -15.15
N LEU A 190 -21.65 8.39 -16.44
CA LEU A 190 -22.66 8.47 -17.50
C LEU A 190 -22.78 7.15 -18.27
N SER A 191 -24.00 6.77 -18.67
CA SER A 191 -24.18 5.63 -19.58
C SER A 191 -23.41 5.84 -20.89
N GLU A 192 -23.09 4.76 -21.61
CA GLU A 192 -22.31 4.85 -22.87
C GLU A 192 -22.96 5.79 -23.90
N SER A 193 -24.29 5.73 -24.04
CA SER A 193 -25.05 6.61 -24.91
C SER A 193 -24.95 8.09 -24.53
N GLU A 194 -25.02 8.40 -23.23
CA GLU A 194 -24.97 9.77 -22.74
C GLU A 194 -23.55 10.32 -22.80
N PHE A 195 -22.56 9.49 -22.46
CA PHE A 195 -21.15 9.83 -22.55
C PHE A 195 -20.72 10.17 -23.99
N ALA A 196 -21.20 9.40 -24.98
CA ALA A 196 -20.93 9.65 -26.39
C ALA A 196 -21.63 10.92 -26.92
N SER A 197 -22.77 11.30 -26.35
CA SER A 197 -23.54 12.47 -26.79
C SER A 197 -22.90 13.81 -26.40
N GLU A 198 -22.10 13.83 -25.33
CA GLU A 198 -21.46 15.04 -24.83
C GLU A 198 -19.99 15.18 -25.28
N ALA A 199 -19.75 15.81 -26.45
CA ALA A 199 -18.47 16.31 -27.00
C ALA A 199 -17.16 15.59 -26.59
N HIS A 200 -16.48 15.00 -27.59
CA HIS A 200 -15.34 14.09 -27.49
C HIS A 200 -13.98 14.65 -27.00
N ASP A 201 -13.86 15.94 -26.65
CA ASP A 201 -12.53 16.58 -26.49
C ASP A 201 -12.05 16.78 -25.04
N LEU A 202 -12.69 16.14 -24.04
CA LEU A 202 -12.25 16.30 -22.64
C LEU A 202 -11.16 15.28 -22.26
N PRO A 203 -10.00 15.73 -21.73
CA PRO A 203 -8.90 14.84 -21.35
C PRO A 203 -9.29 13.77 -20.31
N LEU A 204 -8.61 12.63 -20.36
CA LEU A 204 -8.75 11.47 -19.46
C LEU A 204 -8.36 11.73 -17.99
N LEU A 205 -8.18 12.99 -17.59
CA LEU A 205 -7.75 13.40 -16.25
C LEU A 205 -8.74 14.40 -15.65
N PRO A 206 -8.87 14.44 -14.31
CA PRO A 206 -9.65 15.46 -13.63
C PRO A 206 -9.17 16.87 -13.99
N GLN A 207 -10.12 17.75 -14.29
CA GLN A 207 -9.87 19.14 -14.70
C GLN A 207 -10.21 20.10 -13.58
N PRO A 208 -9.41 21.17 -13.38
CA PRO A 208 -9.75 22.22 -12.43
C PRO A 208 -11.00 22.97 -12.88
N ILE A 209 -11.86 23.31 -11.92
CA ILE A 209 -13.06 24.13 -12.16
C ILE A 209 -12.68 25.59 -11.94
N GLU A 210 -13.00 26.46 -12.90
CA GLU A 210 -12.80 27.89 -12.76
C GLU A 210 -13.71 28.45 -11.66
N LEU A 211 -13.11 29.11 -10.66
CA LEU A 211 -13.85 29.74 -9.59
C LEU A 211 -14.50 31.05 -10.09
N PRO A 212 -15.71 31.39 -9.62
CA PRO A 212 -16.30 32.70 -9.88
C PRO A 212 -15.32 33.83 -9.52
N THR A 213 -15.16 34.81 -10.42
CA THR A 213 -14.21 35.94 -10.31
C THR A 213 -14.41 36.84 -9.09
N THR A 214 -15.52 36.69 -8.37
CA THR A 214 -15.83 37.41 -7.12
C THR A 214 -15.14 36.82 -5.89
N LEU A 215 -14.51 35.65 -6.01
CA LEU A 215 -13.80 34.98 -4.92
C LEU A 215 -12.30 35.19 -5.09
N ASP A 216 -11.62 35.74 -4.07
CA ASP A 216 -10.17 35.96 -4.08
C ASP A 216 -9.41 34.65 -4.39
N HIS A 217 -8.91 34.54 -5.61
CA HIS A 217 -8.25 33.35 -6.17
C HIS A 217 -7.00 32.87 -5.39
N HIS A 218 -6.50 33.68 -4.47
CA HIS A 218 -5.24 33.43 -3.76
C HIS A 218 -5.38 32.94 -2.32
N SER A 219 -6.60 32.75 -1.79
CA SER A 219 -6.79 32.60 -0.34
C SER A 219 -7.48 31.32 0.16
N THR A 220 -8.04 30.49 -0.71
CA THR A 220 -8.71 29.25 -0.27
C THR A 220 -7.74 28.08 -0.40
N GLY A 221 -7.44 27.37 0.70
CA GLY A 221 -6.77 26.06 0.65
C GLY A 221 -7.62 24.97 -0.05
N HIS A 222 -8.61 25.36 -0.83
CA HIS A 222 -9.70 24.53 -1.34
C HIS A 222 -9.61 24.45 -2.87
N ARG A 223 -9.57 23.22 -3.40
CA ARG A 223 -9.50 22.92 -4.83
C ARG A 223 -10.77 22.20 -5.28
N PHE A 224 -11.28 22.56 -6.44
CA PHE A 224 -12.44 21.93 -7.06
C PHE A 224 -12.05 21.36 -8.42
N LEU A 225 -12.38 20.09 -8.64
CA LEU A 225 -12.07 19.34 -9.85
C LEU A 225 -13.34 18.71 -10.41
N TYR A 226 -13.41 18.62 -11.74
CA TYR A 226 -14.47 17.93 -12.47
C TYR A 226 -13.88 16.80 -13.30
N TYR A 227 -14.59 15.68 -13.37
CA TYR A 227 -14.22 14.53 -14.16
C TYR A 227 -15.45 13.81 -14.72
N ARG A 228 -15.28 13.09 -15.82
CA ARG A 228 -16.32 12.27 -16.42
C ARG A 228 -15.81 10.86 -16.61
N LEU A 229 -16.64 9.87 -16.30
CA LEU A 229 -16.35 8.47 -16.52
C LEU A 229 -17.54 7.78 -17.20
N PRO A 230 -17.29 6.92 -18.21
CA PRO A 230 -18.31 5.98 -18.68
C PRO A 230 -18.71 5.05 -17.54
N ALA A 231 -19.99 4.71 -17.44
CA ALA A 231 -20.55 3.83 -16.42
C ALA A 231 -20.21 2.33 -16.63
N SER A 232 -19.38 2.01 -17.62
CA SER A 232 -18.91 0.64 -17.83
C SER A 232 -18.04 0.20 -16.66
N SER A 233 -18.09 -1.09 -16.31
CA SER A 233 -17.32 -1.64 -15.20
C SER A 233 -15.81 -1.45 -15.39
N LEU A 234 -15.32 -1.63 -16.62
CA LEU A 234 -13.91 -1.52 -16.92
C LEU A 234 -13.43 -0.07 -16.89
N ASP A 235 -14.21 0.87 -17.42
CA ASP A 235 -13.82 2.28 -17.45
C ASP A 235 -13.93 2.92 -16.07
N LEU A 236 -14.98 2.59 -15.29
CA LEU A 236 -15.07 2.99 -13.89
C LEU A 236 -13.92 2.44 -13.06
N TYR A 237 -13.63 1.14 -13.20
CA TYR A 237 -12.50 0.52 -12.54
C TYR A 237 -11.20 1.27 -12.88
N ARG A 238 -10.88 1.43 -14.16
CA ARG A 238 -9.67 2.15 -14.59
C ARG A 238 -9.65 3.58 -14.08
N GLY A 239 -10.75 4.32 -14.20
CA GLY A 239 -10.87 5.69 -13.70
C GLY A 239 -10.54 5.78 -12.21
N MET A 240 -11.13 4.92 -11.39
CA MET A 240 -10.85 4.84 -9.95
C MET A 240 -9.40 4.42 -9.66
N MET A 241 -8.81 3.54 -10.47
CA MET A 241 -7.40 3.16 -10.37
C MET A 241 -6.45 4.34 -10.70
N ARG A 242 -6.75 5.17 -11.71
CA ARG A 242 -6.01 6.42 -12.00
C ARG A 242 -6.13 7.41 -10.83
N LEU A 243 -7.32 7.50 -10.25
CA LEU A 243 -7.56 8.38 -9.11
C LEU A 243 -6.76 7.91 -7.90
N VAL A 244 -6.81 6.63 -7.50
CA VAL A 244 -6.05 6.14 -6.33
C VAL A 244 -4.54 6.31 -6.52
N GLU A 245 -4.03 6.12 -7.74
CA GLU A 245 -2.64 6.39 -8.10
C GLU A 245 -2.24 7.83 -7.76
N SER A 246 -2.98 8.81 -8.29
CA SER A 246 -2.68 10.23 -8.08
C SER A 246 -2.98 10.71 -6.66
N HIS A 247 -4.05 10.18 -6.05
CA HIS A 247 -4.57 10.58 -4.76
C HIS A 247 -3.64 10.26 -3.60
N TYR A 248 -2.87 9.17 -3.73
CA TYR A 248 -1.99 8.64 -2.70
C TYR A 248 -0.53 8.47 -3.15
N ASN A 249 -0.17 9.01 -4.32
CA ASN A 249 1.17 8.90 -4.90
C ASN A 249 1.64 7.44 -4.96
N LEU A 250 0.81 6.57 -5.54
CA LEU A 250 1.13 5.17 -5.74
C LEU A 250 1.86 4.96 -7.06
N ALA A 251 2.57 3.85 -7.17
CA ALA A 251 3.19 3.38 -8.38
C ALA A 251 2.86 1.90 -8.61
N SER A 252 3.03 1.47 -9.86
CA SER A 252 2.85 0.09 -10.27
C SER A 252 4.19 -0.57 -10.61
N THR A 253 4.37 -1.81 -10.17
CA THR A 253 5.48 -2.70 -10.54
C THR A 253 4.92 -4.02 -11.06
N LEU A 254 5.21 -4.37 -12.31
CA LEU A 254 4.95 -5.68 -12.87
C LEU A 254 6.12 -6.62 -12.61
N VAL A 255 5.90 -7.65 -11.79
CA VAL A 255 6.81 -8.77 -11.63
C VAL A 255 6.62 -9.71 -12.81
N GLN A 256 7.61 -9.74 -13.70
CA GLN A 256 7.61 -10.52 -14.93
C GLN A 256 8.28 -11.88 -14.73
N ASP A 257 8.02 -12.78 -15.68
CA ASP A 257 8.71 -14.07 -15.77
C ASP A 257 8.51 -14.96 -14.53
N ILE A 258 7.30 -14.96 -13.95
CA ILE A 258 6.95 -15.86 -12.84
C ILE A 258 6.65 -17.26 -13.39
N PRO A 259 7.43 -18.29 -13.04
CA PRO A 259 7.22 -19.63 -13.55
C PRO A 259 6.02 -20.29 -12.85
N MET A 260 5.04 -20.74 -13.62
CA MET A 260 3.89 -21.49 -13.10
C MET A 260 3.65 -22.77 -13.90
N LYS A 261 3.12 -23.79 -13.22
CA LYS A 261 2.72 -25.06 -13.85
C LYS A 261 1.25 -24.99 -14.28
N GLU A 262 0.97 -25.34 -15.53
CA GLU A 262 -0.40 -25.44 -16.03
C GLU A 262 -1.10 -26.70 -15.53
N GLU A 263 -2.34 -26.58 -15.06
CA GLU A 263 -3.14 -27.71 -14.57
C GLU A 263 -3.81 -28.47 -15.71
N ALA A 264 -4.10 -27.81 -16.83
CA ALA A 264 -4.89 -28.38 -17.91
C ALA A 264 -4.12 -29.31 -18.85
N ASN A 265 -2.79 -29.38 -18.78
CA ASN A 265 -1.98 -30.32 -19.56
C ASN A 265 -0.65 -30.59 -18.84
N ALA A 266 -0.51 -31.74 -18.18
CA ALA A 266 0.73 -32.15 -17.55
C ALA A 266 1.91 -32.35 -18.53
N SER A 267 1.63 -32.33 -19.85
CA SER A 267 2.60 -32.41 -20.95
C SER A 267 2.96 -31.05 -21.58
N SER A 268 2.33 -29.96 -21.16
CA SER A 268 2.65 -28.60 -21.62
C SER A 268 3.67 -27.94 -20.67
N GLY A 269 4.67 -27.26 -21.23
CA GLY A 269 5.71 -26.58 -20.47
C GLY A 269 5.18 -25.48 -19.53
N SER A 270 6.01 -25.02 -18.59
CA SER A 270 5.67 -23.90 -17.70
C SER A 270 5.45 -22.62 -18.49
N ALA A 271 4.35 -21.90 -18.20
CA ALA A 271 4.11 -20.57 -18.74
C ALA A 271 4.63 -19.49 -17.79
N MET A 272 4.95 -18.32 -18.36
CA MET A 272 5.57 -17.20 -17.66
C MET A 272 4.57 -16.07 -17.49
N TYR A 273 4.17 -15.84 -16.25
CA TYR A 273 3.13 -14.87 -15.89
C TYR A 273 3.74 -13.55 -15.41
N GLY A 274 2.98 -12.47 -15.61
CA GLY A 274 3.22 -11.18 -15.00
C GLY A 274 2.20 -10.92 -13.89
N VAL A 275 2.66 -10.46 -12.73
CA VAL A 275 1.79 -10.02 -11.63
C VAL A 275 2.08 -8.57 -11.31
N GLU A 276 1.03 -7.74 -11.37
CA GLU A 276 1.11 -6.32 -11.12
C GLU A 276 0.90 -6.02 -9.63
N LEU A 277 1.85 -5.28 -9.07
CA LEU A 277 1.94 -4.87 -7.69
C LEU A 277 1.74 -3.36 -7.57
N LEU A 278 0.96 -2.93 -6.58
CA LEU A 278 0.68 -1.54 -6.28
C LEU A 278 1.26 -1.18 -4.93
N HIS A 279 2.00 -0.09 -4.86
CA HIS A 279 2.69 0.35 -3.66
C HIS A 279 2.97 1.84 -3.73
N ARG A 280 3.50 2.41 -2.65
CA ARG A 280 3.99 3.79 -2.58
C ARG A 280 5.07 4.07 -3.64
N ALA A 281 4.97 5.19 -4.35
CA ALA A 281 5.88 5.54 -5.45
C ALA A 281 7.34 5.72 -5.01
N GLU A 282 7.56 6.00 -3.72
CA GLU A 282 8.88 6.15 -3.11
C GLU A 282 9.72 4.86 -3.16
N ALA A 283 9.08 3.70 -3.38
CA ALA A 283 9.79 2.44 -3.64
C ALA A 283 10.71 2.51 -4.87
N HIS A 284 10.40 3.40 -5.82
CA HIS A 284 11.16 3.60 -7.06
C HIS A 284 12.17 4.75 -6.97
N ASP A 285 12.25 5.48 -5.86
CA ASP A 285 13.07 6.69 -5.76
C ASP A 285 14.55 6.41 -5.99
N LEU A 286 15.08 5.31 -5.45
CA LEU A 286 16.48 4.93 -5.67
C LEU A 286 16.75 4.69 -7.16
N LEU A 287 15.87 3.95 -7.84
CA LEU A 287 15.97 3.65 -9.27
C LEU A 287 15.88 4.91 -10.14
N ARG A 288 15.06 5.88 -9.71
CA ARG A 288 14.96 7.20 -10.35
C ARG A 288 16.24 8.00 -10.16
N ARG A 289 16.79 8.05 -8.95
CA ARG A 289 18.02 8.81 -8.63
C ARG A 289 19.25 8.30 -9.40
N ILE A 290 19.34 6.98 -9.62
CA ILE A 290 20.42 6.40 -10.42
C ILE A 290 20.17 6.43 -11.93
N GLY A 291 19.02 6.95 -12.38
CA GLY A 291 18.71 7.13 -13.80
C GLY A 291 18.38 5.85 -14.58
N VAL A 292 18.02 4.75 -13.91
CA VAL A 292 17.66 3.48 -14.60
C VAL A 292 16.16 3.28 -14.74
N ILE A 293 15.35 4.06 -14.03
CA ILE A 293 13.88 3.86 -13.96
C ILE A 293 13.22 3.87 -15.35
N ASP A 294 13.61 4.80 -16.23
CA ASP A 294 12.98 4.95 -17.56
C ASP A 294 13.25 3.75 -18.48
N GLN A 295 14.37 3.04 -18.26
CA GLN A 295 14.70 1.81 -18.99
C GLN A 295 13.85 0.63 -18.53
N LEU A 296 13.34 0.67 -17.30
CA LEU A 296 12.50 -0.36 -16.71
C LEU A 296 11.01 -0.10 -16.94
N MET A 297 10.63 1.07 -17.46
CA MET A 297 9.22 1.37 -17.73
C MET A 297 8.70 0.51 -18.88
N ILE A 298 7.57 -0.15 -18.64
CA ILE A 298 6.87 -0.89 -19.69
C ILE A 298 6.25 0.12 -20.66
N ARG A 299 6.71 0.08 -21.92
CA ARG A 299 6.11 0.87 -22.99
C ARG A 299 4.76 0.26 -23.38
N THR A 300 3.71 1.03 -23.18
CA THR A 300 2.35 0.67 -23.60
C THR A 300 1.99 1.59 -24.77
N GLU A 301 2.56 1.35 -25.95
CA GLU A 301 2.21 2.17 -27.13
C GLU A 301 0.91 1.65 -27.75
N THR A 302 -0.06 2.56 -27.94
CA THR A 302 -1.31 2.35 -28.69
C THR A 302 -1.32 3.14 -30.01
N THR A 303 -0.17 3.57 -30.51
CA THR A 303 -0.06 4.38 -31.72
C THR A 303 0.82 3.70 -32.76
N GLY A 304 0.18 3.09 -33.76
CA GLY A 304 0.77 2.86 -35.08
C GLY A 304 1.86 1.79 -35.19
N GLY A 305 1.47 0.59 -35.59
CA GLY A 305 2.18 -0.12 -36.66
C GLY A 305 3.32 -1.09 -36.32
N ASP A 306 3.97 -1.04 -35.15
CA ASP A 306 5.04 -2.00 -34.82
C ASP A 306 4.79 -2.72 -33.47
N GLU A 307 4.39 -4.00 -33.59
CA GLU A 307 4.15 -4.89 -32.45
C GLU A 307 5.46 -5.26 -31.73
N THR A 308 5.75 -4.58 -30.63
CA THR A 308 6.41 -5.22 -29.48
C THR A 308 5.41 -5.36 -28.34
N THR A 309 4.28 -6.00 -28.64
CA THR A 309 3.20 -6.25 -27.69
C THR A 309 3.64 -7.31 -26.68
N LEU A 310 3.84 -6.92 -25.41
CA LEU A 310 4.02 -7.90 -24.33
C LEU A 310 2.91 -8.98 -24.41
N PRO A 311 3.23 -10.25 -24.14
CA PRO A 311 2.22 -11.32 -24.10
C PRO A 311 1.07 -10.94 -23.17
N ALA A 312 -0.17 -11.32 -23.50
CA ALA A 312 -1.35 -10.94 -22.71
C ALA A 312 -1.23 -11.29 -21.20
N LEU A 313 -0.53 -12.38 -20.88
CA LEU A 313 -0.26 -12.84 -19.51
C LEU A 313 0.75 -11.97 -18.74
N GLN A 314 1.44 -11.05 -19.41
CA GLN A 314 2.46 -10.15 -18.85
C GLN A 314 2.10 -8.67 -19.08
N ARG A 315 0.82 -8.34 -19.24
CA ARG A 315 0.38 -6.94 -19.34
C ARG A 315 -0.12 -6.44 -17.99
N PRO A 316 0.19 -5.18 -17.60
CA PRO A 316 -0.48 -4.55 -16.48
C PRO A 316 -1.98 -4.40 -16.79
N LYS A 317 -2.81 -4.62 -15.77
CA LYS A 317 -4.27 -4.64 -15.89
C LYS A 317 -4.94 -3.50 -15.15
N SER A 318 -4.23 -2.86 -14.22
CA SER A 318 -4.77 -1.81 -13.35
C SER A 318 -5.19 -0.54 -14.10
N GLY A 319 -4.56 -0.24 -15.24
CA GLY A 319 -4.71 1.05 -15.90
C GLY A 319 -3.88 2.18 -15.27
N PHE A 320 -2.94 1.88 -14.37
CA PHE A 320 -1.96 2.85 -13.85
C PHE A 320 -1.13 3.50 -14.97
N SER A 321 -0.61 4.70 -14.72
CA SER A 321 -0.05 5.56 -15.78
C SER A 321 1.21 4.97 -16.37
N ARG A 322 1.99 4.40 -15.46
CA ARG A 322 3.32 3.88 -15.68
C ARG A 322 3.47 2.66 -14.81
N THR A 323 4.01 1.61 -15.40
CA THR A 323 4.32 0.36 -14.70
C THR A 323 5.78 0.03 -14.89
N LEU A 324 6.48 -0.20 -13.78
CA LEU A 324 7.85 -0.68 -13.79
C LEU A 324 7.88 -2.17 -14.06
N GLY A 325 8.54 -2.61 -15.13
CA GLY A 325 8.78 -4.03 -15.41
C GLY A 325 10.06 -4.52 -14.77
N ILE A 326 9.97 -5.56 -13.94
CA ILE A 326 11.14 -6.19 -13.31
C ILE A 326 10.98 -7.70 -13.26
N LYS A 327 12.07 -8.44 -13.43
CA LYS A 327 12.02 -9.89 -13.57
C LYS A 327 12.13 -10.60 -12.23
N TRP A 328 11.36 -11.68 -12.11
CA TRP A 328 11.48 -12.67 -11.07
C TRP A 328 12.86 -13.34 -11.08
N VAL A 329 13.50 -13.46 -9.91
CA VAL A 329 14.67 -14.31 -9.72
C VAL A 329 14.26 -15.52 -8.91
N THR A 330 14.48 -16.72 -9.47
CA THR A 330 14.19 -17.99 -8.80
C THR A 330 14.98 -18.10 -7.50
N PRO A 331 14.31 -18.14 -6.32
CA PRO A 331 14.99 -18.23 -5.04
C PRO A 331 15.78 -19.55 -4.93
N LYS A 332 17.02 -19.46 -4.45
CA LYS A 332 17.83 -20.64 -4.10
C LYS A 332 17.60 -21.01 -2.63
N SER A 333 17.84 -22.27 -2.27
CA SER A 333 17.67 -22.76 -0.89
C SER A 333 18.50 -21.98 0.14
N SER A 334 19.68 -21.48 -0.26
CA SER A 334 20.58 -20.67 0.56
C SER A 334 20.08 -19.25 0.85
N ASP A 335 19.16 -18.72 0.05
CA ASP A 335 18.82 -17.29 0.04
C ASP A 335 18.09 -16.84 1.31
N SER A 336 17.45 -17.78 2.03
CA SER A 336 16.76 -17.52 3.30
C SER A 336 17.69 -17.05 4.42
N SER A 337 18.99 -17.35 4.33
CA SER A 337 20.00 -16.96 5.33
C SER A 337 20.70 -15.63 5.02
N ILE A 338 20.46 -15.07 3.82
CA ILE A 338 21.16 -13.89 3.32
C ILE A 338 20.42 -12.64 3.79
N LEU A 339 21.04 -11.88 4.70
CA LEU A 339 20.58 -10.55 5.05
C LEU A 339 20.89 -9.58 3.90
N ARG A 340 19.84 -9.14 3.18
CA ARG A 340 19.97 -8.12 2.15
C ARG A 340 19.86 -6.73 2.79
N TYR A 341 20.78 -5.85 2.43
CA TYR A 341 20.74 -4.47 2.91
C TYR A 341 19.65 -3.68 2.15
N THR A 342 18.63 -3.23 2.88
CA THR A 342 17.47 -2.54 2.35
C THR A 342 17.46 -1.09 2.84
N THR A 343 17.16 -0.15 1.95
CA THR A 343 17.11 1.30 2.26
C THR A 343 15.71 1.75 2.66
N ALA A 344 14.70 1.03 2.21
CA ALA A 344 13.30 1.29 2.50
C ALA A 344 12.47 0.01 2.31
N ALA A 345 11.30 -0.04 2.95
CA ALA A 345 10.31 -1.10 2.77
C ALA A 345 8.92 -0.48 2.75
N TYR A 346 8.11 -0.88 1.77
CA TYR A 346 6.76 -0.35 1.56
C TYR A 346 5.76 -1.50 1.51
N ARG A 347 4.58 -1.34 2.13
CA ARG A 347 3.48 -2.29 1.94
C ARG A 347 3.09 -2.33 0.46
N VAL A 348 2.66 -3.50 0.04
CA VAL A 348 2.30 -3.75 -1.35
C VAL A 348 1.01 -4.56 -1.42
N THR A 349 0.20 -4.27 -2.42
CA THR A 349 -0.98 -5.05 -2.76
C THR A 349 -0.96 -5.47 -4.23
N LEU A 350 -1.77 -6.46 -4.58
CA LEU A 350 -1.92 -6.94 -5.94
C LEU A 350 -2.94 -6.06 -6.68
N ALA A 351 -2.70 -5.75 -7.95
CA ALA A 351 -3.69 -5.02 -8.76
C ALA A 351 -4.95 -5.87 -9.02
N ASP A 352 -4.76 -7.14 -9.36
CA ASP A 352 -5.83 -8.12 -9.64
C ASP A 352 -5.71 -9.29 -8.66
N VAL A 353 -6.39 -9.18 -7.51
CA VAL A 353 -6.35 -10.19 -6.43
C VAL A 353 -7.05 -11.49 -6.82
N GLY A 354 -8.02 -11.45 -7.74
CA GLY A 354 -8.76 -12.62 -8.21
C GLY A 354 -7.97 -13.47 -9.22
N ASN A 355 -6.87 -12.93 -9.78
CA ASN A 355 -6.07 -13.66 -10.73
C ASN A 355 -5.31 -14.83 -10.08
N ARG A 356 -5.30 -15.99 -10.76
CA ARG A 356 -4.54 -17.18 -10.33
C ARG A 356 -3.06 -16.88 -10.11
N ALA A 357 -2.41 -16.16 -11.03
CA ALA A 357 -0.99 -15.83 -10.90
C ALA A 357 -0.71 -14.94 -9.68
N SER A 358 -1.58 -13.94 -9.45
CA SER A 358 -1.51 -13.09 -8.26
C SER A 358 -1.69 -13.91 -6.99
N THR A 359 -2.68 -14.81 -6.94
CA THR A 359 -2.95 -15.67 -5.79
C THR A 359 -1.75 -16.58 -5.48
N CYS A 360 -1.18 -17.23 -6.50
CA CYS A 360 0.00 -18.07 -6.32
C CYS A 360 1.22 -17.28 -5.81
N LEU A 361 1.45 -16.08 -6.35
CA LEU A 361 2.53 -15.20 -5.88
C LEU A 361 2.31 -14.79 -4.42
N ALA A 362 1.10 -14.34 -4.07
CA ALA A 362 0.77 -13.92 -2.71
C ALA A 362 0.94 -15.07 -1.72
N GLN A 363 0.42 -16.27 -2.03
CA GLN A 363 0.58 -17.45 -1.18
C GLN A 363 2.06 -17.85 -1.02
N PHE A 364 2.84 -17.77 -2.09
CA PHE A 364 4.28 -18.06 -2.03
C PHE A 364 5.00 -17.12 -1.06
N VAL A 365 4.71 -15.81 -1.15
CA VAL A 365 5.36 -14.79 -0.31
C VAL A 365 4.85 -14.84 1.13
N LEU A 366 3.53 -14.89 1.33
CA LEU A 366 2.91 -14.98 2.66
C LEU A 366 3.25 -16.30 3.39
N GLY A 367 3.61 -17.35 2.66
CA GLY A 367 4.19 -18.58 3.19
C GLY A 367 5.61 -18.42 3.78
N GLY A 368 6.15 -17.19 3.84
CA GLY A 368 7.44 -16.87 4.45
C GLY A 368 8.62 -16.92 3.48
N ARG A 369 8.37 -17.05 2.17
CA ARG A 369 9.43 -17.02 1.15
C ARG A 369 9.61 -15.61 0.61
N SER A 370 10.85 -15.25 0.31
CA SER A 370 11.17 -13.96 -0.31
C SER A 370 11.60 -14.15 -1.76
N VAL A 371 11.32 -13.14 -2.57
CA VAL A 371 11.55 -13.14 -4.01
C VAL A 371 12.42 -11.94 -4.34
N ALA A 372 13.65 -12.19 -4.77
CA ALA A 372 14.48 -11.14 -5.32
C ALA A 372 13.98 -10.76 -6.72
N LEU A 373 13.97 -9.47 -7.00
CA LEU A 373 13.54 -8.91 -8.27
C LEU A 373 14.73 -8.20 -8.89
N ALA A 374 15.11 -8.65 -10.07
CA ALA A 374 16.32 -8.20 -10.73
C ALA A 374 16.04 -7.72 -12.14
N HIS A 375 16.93 -6.87 -12.62
CA HIS A 375 17.05 -6.55 -14.02
C HIS A 375 18.51 -6.67 -14.45
N ARG A 376 18.77 -7.11 -15.69
CA ARG A 376 20.12 -7.04 -16.26
C ARG A 376 20.41 -5.59 -16.61
N LEU A 377 20.83 -4.81 -15.63
CA LEU A 377 21.25 -3.44 -15.86
C LEU A 377 22.59 -3.45 -16.63
N PRO A 378 22.75 -2.65 -17.70
CA PRO A 378 24.01 -2.53 -18.43
C PRO A 378 25.10 -1.77 -17.66
N VAL A 379 24.84 -1.40 -16.40
CA VAL A 379 25.77 -0.64 -15.58
C VAL A 379 26.94 -1.55 -15.21
N SER A 380 28.09 -1.29 -15.84
CA SER A 380 29.37 -1.78 -15.36
C SER A 380 29.54 -1.21 -13.94
N PRO A 381 29.65 -2.02 -12.88
CA PRO A 381 29.93 -1.46 -11.57
C PRO A 381 31.24 -0.67 -11.66
N PRO A 382 31.37 0.49 -10.97
CA PRO A 382 32.68 1.10 -10.80
C PRO A 382 33.61 0.02 -10.23
N SER A 383 34.80 -0.14 -10.81
CA SER A 383 35.74 -1.22 -10.47
C SER A 383 36.06 -1.22 -8.97
N VAL A 384 35.33 -2.02 -8.19
CA VAL A 384 35.62 -2.25 -6.78
C VAL A 384 36.73 -3.31 -6.71
N PRO A 385 37.77 -3.13 -5.89
CA PRO A 385 38.80 -4.15 -5.69
C PRO A 385 38.16 -5.46 -5.26
N VAL A 386 38.42 -6.52 -6.02
CA VAL A 386 37.79 -7.83 -5.83
C VAL A 386 38.48 -8.57 -4.69
N ASP A 387 38.01 -8.36 -3.46
CA ASP A 387 38.29 -9.30 -2.37
C ASP A 387 37.36 -10.51 -2.51
N SER A 388 37.98 -11.67 -2.74
CA SER A 388 37.39 -12.92 -3.27
C SER A 388 36.35 -13.62 -2.37
N ARG A 389 35.79 -12.94 -1.37
CA ARG A 389 34.75 -13.48 -0.46
C ARG A 389 33.40 -12.76 -0.55
N ALA A 390 33.33 -11.59 -1.18
CA ALA A 390 32.09 -10.82 -1.39
C ALA A 390 31.44 -11.06 -2.77
N SER A 391 32.03 -11.94 -3.60
CA SER A 391 31.65 -12.17 -5.00
C SER A 391 30.33 -12.92 -5.23
N SER A 392 29.50 -13.12 -4.20
CA SER A 392 28.26 -13.91 -4.29
C SER A 392 26.97 -13.08 -4.35
N ILE A 393 27.03 -11.77 -4.11
CA ILE A 393 25.84 -10.90 -4.18
C ILE A 393 25.74 -10.33 -5.58
N SER A 394 24.73 -10.78 -6.34
CA SER A 394 24.46 -10.26 -7.67
C SER A 394 24.08 -8.78 -7.59
N VAL A 395 24.86 -7.90 -8.22
CA VAL A 395 24.63 -6.44 -8.28
C VAL A 395 23.34 -6.07 -9.06
N SER A 396 22.66 -7.08 -9.62
CA SER A 396 21.48 -6.90 -10.47
C SER A 396 20.14 -6.92 -9.73
N GLU A 397 20.08 -7.40 -8.48
CA GLU A 397 18.85 -7.39 -7.68
C GLU A 397 18.53 -5.95 -7.27
N ALA A 398 17.35 -5.42 -7.55
CA ALA A 398 16.99 -4.04 -7.22
C ALA A 398 15.95 -3.96 -6.11
N LEU A 399 15.03 -4.93 -6.09
CA LEU A 399 13.92 -4.98 -5.15
C LEU A 399 13.82 -6.38 -4.54
N LEU A 400 13.21 -6.48 -3.38
CA LEU A 400 12.91 -7.76 -2.71
C LEU A 400 11.46 -7.75 -2.27
N LEU A 401 10.67 -8.69 -2.77
CA LEU A 401 9.31 -8.93 -2.32
C LEU A 401 9.33 -9.97 -1.20
N THR A 402 8.82 -9.63 -0.03
CA THR A 402 8.79 -10.51 1.15
C THR A 402 7.56 -10.22 2.01
N CYS A 403 7.24 -11.07 2.98
CA CYS A 403 6.26 -10.73 4.01
C CYS A 403 6.92 -10.42 5.36
N HIS A 404 6.22 -9.63 6.17
CA HIS A 404 6.45 -9.49 7.61
C HIS A 404 5.14 -9.78 8.32
N GLY A 405 5.06 -10.93 9.00
CA GLY A 405 3.78 -11.47 9.45
C GLY A 405 2.89 -11.83 8.27
N SER A 406 1.64 -11.36 8.28
CA SER A 406 0.65 -11.59 7.21
C SER A 406 0.60 -10.48 6.16
N VAL A 407 1.57 -9.56 6.13
CA VAL A 407 1.56 -8.40 5.23
C VAL A 407 2.74 -8.47 4.27
N MET A 408 2.48 -8.27 2.98
CA MET A 408 3.52 -8.22 1.96
C MET A 408 4.20 -6.84 1.91
N TYR A 409 5.51 -6.85 1.68
CA TYR A 409 6.35 -5.66 1.56
C TYR A 409 7.26 -5.76 0.34
N LEU A 410 7.40 -4.63 -0.36
CA LEU A 410 8.41 -4.40 -1.37
C LEU A 410 9.58 -3.62 -0.74
N HIS A 411 10.74 -4.24 -0.65
CA HIS A 411 11.96 -3.65 -0.13
C HIS A 411 12.82 -3.11 -1.26
N THR A 412 13.33 -1.90 -1.09
CA THR A 412 14.29 -1.28 -2.00
C THR A 412 15.71 -1.64 -1.58
N LEU A 413 16.41 -2.43 -2.40
CA LEU A 413 17.75 -2.93 -2.09
C LEU A 413 18.81 -1.85 -2.35
N ALA A 414 19.81 -1.78 -1.48
CA ALA A 414 20.96 -0.89 -1.64
C ALA A 414 22.04 -1.42 -2.59
N THR A 415 21.79 -2.56 -3.25
CA THR A 415 22.72 -3.25 -4.18
C THR A 415 23.27 -2.35 -5.30
N VAL A 416 22.50 -1.34 -5.71
CA VAL A 416 22.88 -0.41 -6.79
C VAL A 416 23.68 0.80 -6.28
N TYR A 417 23.78 0.95 -4.95
CA TYR A 417 24.63 1.93 -4.29
C TYR A 417 25.42 1.19 -3.22
N PRO A 418 26.58 0.58 -3.55
CA PRO A 418 27.49 0.16 -2.52
C PRO A 418 27.91 1.42 -1.78
N LEU A 419 27.19 1.79 -0.71
CA LEU A 419 27.75 2.58 0.37
C LEU A 419 29.04 1.85 0.66
N VAL A 420 30.16 2.53 0.41
CA VAL A 420 31.52 2.10 0.72
C VAL A 420 31.40 1.14 1.88
N HIS A 421 31.59 -0.17 1.63
CA HIS A 421 31.63 -1.15 2.71
C HIS A 421 32.41 -0.47 3.82
N PRO A 422 31.90 -0.37 5.07
CA PRO A 422 32.67 0.26 6.13
C PRO A 422 34.07 -0.30 5.99
N PRO A 423 35.11 0.55 5.80
CA PRO A 423 36.46 0.07 5.52
C PRO A 423 36.68 -1.05 6.51
N LEU A 424 36.91 -2.28 5.99
CA LEU A 424 37.05 -3.50 6.79
C LEU A 424 37.66 -3.06 8.10
N THR A 425 36.84 -3.10 9.17
CA THR A 425 37.10 -2.55 10.52
C THR A 425 38.58 -2.28 10.70
N PRO A 426 39.04 -1.05 11.02
CA PRO A 426 40.47 -0.76 11.11
C PRO A 426 41.11 -1.91 11.84
N ILE A 427 41.91 -2.67 11.10
CA ILE A 427 42.38 -3.99 11.49
C ILE A 427 43.11 -3.74 12.80
N LEU A 428 42.46 -4.00 13.93
CA LEU A 428 43.15 -4.36 15.15
C LEU A 428 44.04 -5.51 14.70
N ASP A 429 45.36 -5.28 14.72
CA ASP A 429 46.39 -6.21 14.28
C ASP A 429 45.93 -7.66 14.45
N CYS A 430 45.52 -8.29 13.34
CA CYS A 430 44.76 -9.54 13.33
C CYS A 430 45.62 -10.77 13.68
N SER A 431 46.79 -10.55 14.28
CA SER A 431 47.62 -11.60 14.88
C SER A 431 47.00 -12.19 16.15
N LYS A 432 45.99 -11.55 16.75
CA LYS A 432 45.27 -12.02 17.94
C LYS A 432 43.90 -12.67 17.68
N SER A 433 43.48 -12.82 16.42
CA SER A 433 42.13 -13.32 16.08
C SER A 433 41.85 -14.76 16.52
N ALA A 434 42.88 -15.59 16.63
CA ALA A 434 42.74 -16.99 17.04
C ALA A 434 42.39 -17.20 18.53
N ASP A 435 42.63 -16.19 19.39
CA ASP A 435 42.43 -16.29 20.85
C ASP A 435 41.13 -15.60 21.33
N LEU A 436 40.33 -15.06 20.40
CA LEU A 436 39.05 -14.43 20.73
C LEU A 436 38.00 -15.46 21.14
N ARG A 437 37.26 -15.16 22.21
CA ARG A 437 36.22 -16.03 22.77
C ARG A 437 34.90 -15.96 22.00
N VAL A 438 34.94 -16.01 20.67
CA VAL A 438 33.79 -15.77 19.78
C VAL A 438 32.65 -16.74 20.06
N GLN A 439 32.92 -18.04 20.12
CA GLN A 439 31.88 -19.05 20.36
C GLN A 439 31.25 -18.90 21.75
N SER A 440 32.07 -18.65 22.78
CA SER A 440 31.60 -18.37 24.14
C SER A 440 30.74 -17.11 24.20
N PHE A 441 31.10 -16.06 23.47
CA PHE A 441 30.31 -14.83 23.38
C PHE A 441 28.96 -15.09 22.71
N VAL A 442 28.93 -15.86 21.63
CA VAL A 442 27.68 -16.24 20.95
C VAL A 442 26.78 -17.06 21.88
N ASP A 443 27.33 -18.07 22.53
CA ASP A 443 26.56 -19.01 23.35
C ASP A 443 26.08 -18.42 24.67
N GLN A 444 26.90 -17.59 25.32
CA GLN A 444 26.64 -17.10 26.69
C GLN A 444 26.02 -15.69 26.72
N ILE A 445 26.24 -14.87 25.68
CA ILE A 445 25.72 -13.50 25.62
C ILE A 445 24.72 -13.33 24.49
N VAL A 446 25.10 -13.61 23.23
CA VAL A 446 24.25 -13.28 22.08
C VAL A 446 22.94 -14.10 22.07
N ARG A 447 23.02 -15.43 22.22
CA ARG A 447 21.82 -16.29 22.20
C ARG A 447 20.88 -16.04 23.40
N PRO A 448 21.36 -15.93 24.65
CA PRO A 448 20.49 -15.66 25.80
C PRO A 448 19.92 -14.24 25.81
N SER A 449 20.61 -13.27 25.19
CA SER A 449 20.17 -11.86 25.15
C SER A 449 19.28 -11.51 23.95
N ARG A 450 18.75 -12.51 23.22
CA ARG A 450 17.85 -12.25 22.09
C ARG A 450 16.60 -11.51 22.58
N LEU A 451 16.29 -10.41 21.90
CA LEU A 451 15.09 -9.63 22.19
C LEU A 451 13.84 -10.40 21.75
N ALA A 452 12.78 -10.27 22.55
CA ALA A 452 11.44 -10.72 22.21
C ALA A 452 10.47 -9.53 22.36
N PRO A 453 9.41 -9.46 21.54
CA PRO A 453 8.37 -8.45 21.70
C PRO A 453 7.75 -8.51 23.10
N ALA A 454 7.65 -7.37 23.76
CA ALA A 454 6.94 -7.26 25.03
C ALA A 454 5.43 -7.13 24.76
N SER A 455 4.60 -7.76 25.59
CA SER A 455 3.14 -7.60 25.51
C SER A 455 2.75 -6.15 25.75
N ALA A 456 2.00 -5.55 24.81
CA ALA A 456 1.53 -4.17 24.90
C ALA A 456 0.52 -3.96 26.04
N HIS A 457 -0.18 -5.02 26.47
CA HIS A 457 -1.24 -4.96 27.48
C HIS A 457 -0.73 -5.10 28.91
N GLN A 458 0.57 -5.37 29.08
CA GLN A 458 1.15 -5.59 30.39
C GLN A 458 1.81 -4.32 30.92
N HIS A 459 1.54 -4.01 32.19
CA HIS A 459 2.20 -2.90 32.86
C HIS A 459 3.59 -3.32 33.33
N TYR A 460 4.64 -2.64 32.84
CA TYR A 460 6.02 -2.91 33.24
C TYR A 460 6.52 -1.81 34.17
N LEU A 461 7.07 -2.20 35.33
CA LEU A 461 7.73 -1.26 36.25
C LEU A 461 9.00 -0.64 35.67
N VAL A 462 9.65 -1.33 34.72
CA VAL A 462 10.84 -0.88 34.00
C VAL A 462 10.61 -1.15 32.53
N ALA A 463 10.91 -0.18 31.68
CA ALA A 463 10.71 -0.34 30.24
C ALA A 463 11.44 -1.60 29.73
N PRO A 464 10.82 -2.46 28.90
CA PRO A 464 11.45 -3.69 28.41
C PRO A 464 12.82 -3.46 27.75
N ARG A 465 12.99 -2.36 27.02
CA ARG A 465 14.27 -1.93 26.43
C ARG A 465 15.35 -1.71 27.49
N GLU A 466 15.01 -0.99 28.57
CA GLU A 466 15.94 -0.71 29.67
C GLU A 466 16.29 -2.00 30.42
N ARG A 467 15.30 -2.88 30.62
CA ARG A 467 15.54 -4.20 31.23
C ARG A 467 16.53 -5.04 30.40
N ALA A 468 16.42 -5.02 29.07
CA ALA A 468 17.37 -5.69 28.18
C ALA A 468 18.78 -5.08 28.28
N GLN A 469 18.89 -3.75 28.34
CA GLN A 469 20.17 -3.07 28.53
C GLN A 469 20.81 -3.42 29.90
N GLN A 470 20.03 -3.44 30.98
CA GLN A 470 20.50 -3.86 32.30
C GLN A 470 20.89 -5.34 32.36
N HIS A 471 20.28 -6.19 31.52
CA HIS A 471 20.68 -7.59 31.39
C HIS A 471 22.07 -7.70 30.75
N LEU A 472 22.28 -7.00 29.63
CA LEU A 472 23.59 -6.97 28.98
C LEU A 472 24.67 -6.39 29.90
N GLU A 473 24.39 -5.27 30.56
CA GLU A 473 25.34 -4.64 31.50
C GLU A 473 25.82 -5.62 32.56
N ARG A 474 24.92 -6.38 33.19
CA ARG A 474 25.29 -7.38 34.20
C ARG A 474 26.16 -8.48 33.61
N PHE A 475 25.75 -9.06 32.48
CA PHE A 475 26.46 -10.16 31.83
C PHE A 475 27.85 -9.74 31.29
N THR A 476 28.09 -8.44 31.09
CA THR A 476 29.37 -7.91 30.60
C THR A 476 30.22 -7.22 31.67
N ARG A 477 29.80 -7.14 32.94
CA ARG A 477 30.61 -6.55 34.04
C ARG A 477 31.99 -7.19 34.17
N TYR A 478 32.05 -8.49 33.95
CA TYR A 478 33.30 -9.24 33.86
C TYR A 478 33.21 -10.20 32.67
N TRP A 479 33.71 -9.75 31.52
CA TRP A 479 33.75 -10.54 30.30
C TRP A 479 35.12 -10.41 29.61
N PRO A 480 36.08 -11.29 29.94
CA PRO A 480 37.38 -11.32 29.27
C PRO A 480 37.21 -11.66 27.79
N LEU A 481 37.92 -10.93 26.92
CA LEU A 481 37.76 -11.01 25.46
C LEU A 481 38.62 -12.12 24.85
N LEU A 482 39.77 -12.39 25.46
CA LEU A 482 40.71 -13.44 25.05
C LEU A 482 40.59 -14.66 25.96
N GLU A 483 40.83 -15.86 25.42
CA GLU A 483 40.81 -17.09 26.22
C GLU A 483 41.96 -17.09 27.23
N SER A 484 43.09 -16.47 26.90
CA SER A 484 44.23 -16.24 27.80
C SER A 484 43.93 -15.33 29.01
N GLU A 485 42.87 -14.52 28.97
CA GLU A 485 42.48 -13.60 30.05
C GLU A 485 41.51 -14.23 31.06
N THR A 486 41.20 -15.52 30.91
CA THR A 486 40.26 -16.20 31.79
C THR A 486 40.68 -17.62 32.15
N PHE A 487 40.64 -17.92 33.44
CA PHE A 487 40.78 -19.30 33.94
C PHE A 487 39.44 -20.05 33.95
N LEU A 488 38.32 -19.32 33.76
CA LEU A 488 36.95 -19.85 33.88
C LEU A 488 36.39 -20.39 32.55
N GLY A 489 36.96 -19.98 31.41
CA GLY A 489 36.48 -20.37 30.07
C GLY A 489 36.96 -21.74 29.58
N VAL A 490 38.13 -22.17 30.06
CA VAL A 490 38.88 -23.30 29.49
C VAL A 490 38.33 -24.67 29.94
N ASN A 491 37.64 -24.74 31.08
CA ASN A 491 37.26 -26.00 31.72
C ASN A 491 35.74 -26.14 31.89
N LYS A 492 35.07 -26.71 30.88
CA LYS A 492 33.59 -26.90 30.82
C LYS A 492 33.01 -27.81 31.92
N VAL A 493 33.85 -28.43 32.75
CA VAL A 493 33.46 -29.45 33.75
C VAL A 493 33.29 -28.84 35.16
N CYS A 494 33.65 -27.58 35.38
CA CYS A 494 33.59 -27.00 36.73
C CYS A 494 32.22 -26.42 37.08
N THR A 495 31.73 -26.78 38.27
CA THR A 495 30.59 -26.26 39.05
C THR A 495 30.51 -24.72 39.10
N ILE A 496 31.60 -24.03 38.76
CA ILE A 496 31.72 -22.58 38.69
C ILE A 496 30.85 -21.96 37.58
N PHE A 497 30.57 -22.69 36.48
CA PHE A 497 29.70 -22.18 35.41
C PHE A 497 28.26 -21.94 35.89
N ILE A 498 27.77 -22.83 36.76
CA ILE A 498 26.45 -22.70 37.41
C ILE A 498 26.46 -21.45 38.30
N PHE A 499 27.48 -21.28 39.15
CA PHE A 499 27.59 -20.14 40.06
C PHE A 499 27.68 -18.79 39.32
N TRP A 500 28.43 -18.73 38.22
CA TRP A 500 28.54 -17.53 37.39
C TRP A 500 27.20 -17.15 36.72
N ALA A 501 26.49 -18.13 36.15
CA ALA A 501 25.17 -17.91 35.56
C ALA A 501 24.11 -17.45 36.59
N ILE A 502 24.25 -17.88 37.85
CA ILE A 502 23.38 -17.49 38.96
C ILE A 502 23.69 -16.06 39.42
N CYS A 503 24.97 -15.70 39.58
CA CYS A 503 25.39 -14.36 40.01
C CYS A 503 24.97 -13.24 39.05
N MET A 504 24.71 -13.58 37.78
CA MET A 504 24.24 -12.62 36.77
C MET A 504 22.71 -12.42 36.75
N LYS A 505 21.94 -13.21 37.53
CA LYS A 505 20.48 -13.04 37.66
C LYS A 505 20.14 -11.82 38.52
N ARG A 506 18.93 -11.25 38.29
CA ARG A 506 18.44 -10.08 39.04
C ARG A 506 18.13 -10.41 40.51
N MET A 507 17.67 -11.62 40.76
CA MET A 507 17.42 -12.18 42.09
C MET A 507 17.86 -13.64 42.06
N ILE A 508 18.54 -14.07 43.13
CA ILE A 508 18.84 -15.47 43.37
C ILE A 508 17.63 -16.03 44.12
N THR A 509 17.01 -17.08 43.59
CA THR A 509 15.87 -17.76 44.23
C THR A 509 16.38 -18.87 45.14
N ASP A 510 15.68 -19.13 46.26
CA ASP A 510 16.14 -20.07 47.30
C ASP A 510 16.35 -21.51 46.81
N GLU A 511 15.75 -21.92 45.69
CA GLU A 511 15.99 -23.22 45.04
C GLU A 511 17.39 -23.39 44.43
N ILE A 512 18.23 -22.36 44.44
CA ILE A 512 19.50 -22.30 43.72
C ILE A 512 20.72 -22.36 44.66
N ILE A 513 20.49 -22.32 45.98
CA ILE A 513 21.54 -22.44 47.00
C ILE A 513 21.49 -23.88 47.55
N PRO A 514 22.60 -24.65 47.55
CA PRO A 514 22.61 -26.03 48.04
C PRO A 514 22.28 -26.15 49.53
#